data_AF-H3GJG4-F1
#
_entry.id   AF-H3GJG4-F1
#
_cell.length_a   1.000
_cell.length_b   1.000
_cell.length_c   1.000
_cell.angle_alpha   90.00
_cell.angle_beta   90.00
_cell.angle_gamma   90.00
#
_symmetry.space_group_name_H-M   'P 1'
#
loop_
_entity.id
_entity.type
_entity.pdbx_description
1 polymer ?
#
loop_
_entity_poly.entity_id
_entity_poly.type
_entity_poly.pdbx_seq_one_letter_code
_entity_poly.pdbx_strand_id
1 'polypeptide(L)'
;MWLGVELGRDGRSVEKSDGVNSLSPGYVKAYFFYRSAMVQSWNKFCYRYQGGMIEARVQLPGAVTKASGNPDLAKGKNSKAITTKYYPTWPGIWMMGNLGRAIFSGSTNRMWPFSYNKCEPDLFDPSNQRISACDDTPGYGLNPNQGRGAPEIDVFVFQFFIVVQKPEIDVLEGGGTLVSSSLQIGPGMPDDYRIVPVNYTTGDYYACIYAGTCMTPGANYVDVPTAYYKKERGYKSWYQGLRYAANNYCTPDPDEKQRYKTITASLKTGITNNSCSSDVCPASNDVNGDLSLIDGKGEGHWGINSNGTCYPLFNVYTDSYLCDPTTRTRNVPLRETKLQRPSRTQ
;
A
#
# COMPACT_ATOMS: atom_id res chain seq x y z
N MET A 1 -3.84 17.69 0.99
CA MET A 1 -2.42 17.27 1.12
C MET A 1 -1.50 18.32 0.52
N TRP A 2 -0.20 18.18 0.74
CA TRP A 2 0.87 18.75 -0.09
C TRP A 2 1.53 17.64 -0.92
N LEU A 3 2.22 17.99 -2.00
CA LEU A 3 2.83 17.06 -2.95
C LEU A 3 4.32 16.84 -2.64
N GLY A 4 4.73 15.58 -2.54
CA GLY A 4 6.11 15.11 -2.51
C GLY A 4 6.49 14.43 -3.83
N VAL A 5 7.70 14.70 -4.31
CA VAL A 5 8.33 13.98 -5.42
C VAL A 5 9.73 13.57 -4.97
N GLU A 6 9.97 12.28 -4.79
CA GLU A 6 11.31 11.74 -4.54
C GLU A 6 11.88 11.18 -5.85
N LEU A 7 13.06 11.70 -6.23
CA LEU A 7 13.93 11.06 -7.20
C LEU A 7 14.80 10.08 -6.41
N GLY A 8 14.82 8.81 -6.82
CA GLY A 8 15.19 7.69 -5.94
C GLY A 8 16.50 7.79 -5.16
N ARG A 9 16.53 7.07 -4.03
CA ARG A 9 17.47 7.34 -2.92
C ARG A 9 18.93 7.36 -3.29
N ASP A 10 19.46 8.53 -3.01
CA ASP A 10 20.82 8.97 -3.17
C ASP A 10 20.83 10.30 -2.35
N GLY A 11 21.69 10.71 -1.41
CA GLY A 11 22.93 10.17 -0.84
C GLY A 11 23.81 11.28 -0.21
N ARG A 12 24.99 10.89 0.32
CA ARG A 12 25.88 11.64 1.24
C ARG A 12 25.25 12.08 2.59
N SER A 13 26.11 12.45 3.53
CA SER A 13 25.84 12.47 4.98
C SER A 13 24.69 13.38 5.43
N VAL A 14 23.76 12.79 6.19
CA VAL A 14 22.83 13.48 7.11
C VAL A 14 22.94 12.78 8.46
N GLU A 15 22.87 13.52 9.56
CA GLU A 15 22.91 12.95 10.90
C GLU A 15 21.64 12.13 11.19
N LYS A 16 21.82 10.89 11.63
CA LYS A 16 20.73 9.99 12.05
C LYS A 16 21.04 9.47 13.46
N SER A 17 19.98 9.29 14.24
CA SER A 17 20.03 8.69 15.57
C SER A 17 19.65 7.21 15.48
N ASP A 18 20.64 6.31 15.51
CA ASP A 18 20.40 4.86 15.48
C ASP A 18 20.89 4.22 16.78
N GLY A 19 19.94 3.73 17.59
CA GLY A 19 20.16 3.23 18.95
C GLY A 19 20.65 1.78 19.04
N VAL A 20 21.49 1.34 18.10
CA VAL A 20 21.98 -0.05 18.06
C VAL A 20 23.20 -0.20 18.99
N ASN A 21 23.08 -1.05 19.99
CA ASN A 21 24.11 -1.43 20.97
C ASN A 21 24.54 -0.39 22.03
N SER A 22 23.77 0.68 22.26
CA SER A 22 23.87 1.43 23.53
C SER A 22 22.51 1.96 23.98
N LEU A 23 22.27 1.99 25.31
CA LEU A 23 20.99 2.39 25.91
C LEU A 23 20.78 3.93 25.95
N SER A 24 21.40 4.66 25.03
CA SER A 24 21.27 6.12 24.88
C SER A 24 21.25 6.48 23.39
N PRO A 25 20.20 7.16 22.89
CA PRO A 25 20.20 7.68 21.52
C PRO A 25 21.37 8.66 21.30
N GLY A 26 22.14 8.46 20.24
CA GLY A 26 23.27 9.30 19.88
C GLY A 26 23.37 9.49 18.37
N TYR A 27 24.03 10.57 17.95
CA TYR A 27 24.28 10.86 16.55
C TYR A 27 25.41 10.00 16.00
N VAL A 28 25.16 9.30 14.89
CA VAL A 28 26.18 8.49 14.19
C VAL A 28 26.51 9.06 12.81
N LYS A 29 27.79 8.95 12.41
CA LYS A 29 28.26 9.35 11.07
C LYS A 29 27.92 8.27 10.05
N ALA A 30 26.74 8.36 9.45
CA ALA A 30 26.31 7.49 8.37
C ALA A 30 26.93 7.93 7.01
N TYR A 31 27.41 6.95 6.24
CA TYR A 31 27.90 7.14 4.88
C TYR A 31 26.90 6.56 3.87
N PHE A 32 26.50 7.35 2.89
CA PHE A 32 25.59 6.96 1.79
C PHE A 32 26.29 7.19 0.45
N PHE A 33 26.29 6.20 -0.45
CA PHE A 33 27.22 6.05 -1.58
C PHE A 33 27.03 7.00 -2.81
N TYR A 34 26.43 8.19 -2.64
CA TYR A 34 25.39 8.68 -3.58
C TYR A 34 25.08 10.22 -3.48
N ARG A 35 24.18 10.83 -4.33
CA ARG A 35 23.38 12.09 -4.08
C ARG A 35 22.20 12.40 -5.08
N SER A 36 20.96 12.59 -4.58
CA SER A 36 19.66 12.87 -5.28
C SER A 36 18.82 13.91 -4.49
N ALA A 37 17.50 14.03 -4.78
CA ALA A 37 16.62 15.10 -4.30
C ALA A 37 15.14 14.68 -4.06
N MET A 38 14.53 15.29 -3.03
CA MET A 38 13.08 15.30 -2.79
C MET A 38 12.55 16.73 -2.93
N VAL A 39 11.54 16.94 -3.78
CA VAL A 39 10.83 18.21 -3.95
C VAL A 39 9.53 18.16 -3.15
N GLN A 40 9.26 19.19 -2.34
CA GLN A 40 8.06 19.26 -1.48
C GLN A 40 7.30 20.58 -1.60
N SER A 41 5.96 20.51 -1.68
CA SER A 41 5.07 21.68 -1.68
C SER A 41 4.53 22.08 -0.30
N TRP A 42 5.00 21.44 0.79
CA TRP A 42 4.57 21.67 2.17
C TRP A 42 4.51 23.15 2.53
N ASN A 43 3.38 23.62 3.06
CA ASN A 43 3.08 25.02 3.37
C ASN A 43 3.31 26.05 2.23
N LYS A 44 3.44 25.61 0.97
CA LYS A 44 3.55 26.48 -0.23
C LYS A 44 2.37 26.30 -1.18
N PHE A 45 2.03 25.04 -1.47
CA PHE A 45 0.83 24.67 -2.21
C PHE A 45 0.18 23.48 -1.51
N CYS A 46 -1.08 23.66 -1.11
CA CYS A 46 -1.87 22.67 -0.39
C CYS A 46 -3.20 22.47 -1.10
N TYR A 47 -3.49 21.24 -1.49
CA TYR A 47 -4.70 20.85 -2.19
C TYR A 47 -5.73 20.26 -1.21
N ARG A 48 -7.00 20.69 -1.31
CA ARG A 48 -8.13 20.09 -0.57
C ARG A 48 -8.67 18.91 -1.38
N TYR A 49 -8.75 17.74 -0.76
CA TYR A 49 -9.21 16.47 -1.39
C TYR A 49 -10.62 16.54 -1.99
N GLN A 50 -11.44 17.50 -1.57
CA GLN A 50 -12.82 17.69 -2.00
C GLN A 50 -12.91 18.55 -3.27
N GLY A 51 -12.90 17.91 -4.44
CA GLY A 51 -13.32 18.54 -5.71
C GLY A 51 -12.19 19.05 -6.62
N GLY A 52 -11.37 18.14 -7.14
CA GLY A 52 -10.26 18.47 -8.04
C GLY A 52 -9.38 17.26 -8.36
N MET A 53 -8.35 17.48 -9.17
CA MET A 53 -7.55 16.42 -9.79
C MET A 53 -6.06 16.81 -9.81
N ILE A 54 -5.17 15.82 -9.66
CA ILE A 54 -3.72 15.98 -9.78
C ILE A 54 -3.24 14.98 -10.83
N GLU A 55 -2.72 15.50 -11.94
CA GLU A 55 -2.10 14.71 -13.01
C GLU A 55 -0.59 14.95 -13.01
N ALA A 56 0.19 13.89 -13.18
CA ALA A 56 1.65 13.97 -13.26
C ALA A 56 2.18 13.16 -14.46
N ARG A 57 2.56 13.85 -15.53
CA ARG A 57 3.21 13.24 -16.69
C ARG A 57 4.72 13.16 -16.47
N VAL A 58 5.20 12.00 -16.03
CA VAL A 58 6.62 11.73 -15.80
C VAL A 58 7.24 10.83 -16.88
N GLN A 59 8.55 10.93 -17.04
CA GLN A 59 9.38 9.86 -17.60
C GLN A 59 10.30 9.37 -16.48
N LEU A 60 10.34 8.05 -16.28
CA LEU A 60 10.99 7.44 -15.12
C LEU A 60 12.46 7.09 -15.43
N PRO A 61 13.35 7.15 -14.42
CA PRO A 61 14.73 6.68 -14.55
C PRO A 61 14.82 5.19 -14.89
N GLY A 62 15.79 4.84 -15.73
CA GLY A 62 16.08 3.46 -16.14
C GLY A 62 17.22 3.40 -17.16
N ALA A 63 17.92 2.26 -17.19
CA ALA A 63 19.02 2.02 -18.13
C ALA A 63 18.46 1.69 -19.52
N VAL A 64 18.13 2.73 -20.29
CA VAL A 64 17.46 2.64 -21.60
C VAL A 64 18.36 2.93 -22.81
N THR A 65 19.67 3.03 -22.62
CA THR A 65 20.64 3.23 -23.71
C THR A 65 21.05 1.88 -24.32
N LYS A 66 21.38 1.83 -25.62
CA LYS A 66 21.89 0.60 -26.26
C LYS A 66 23.13 0.04 -25.56
N ALA A 67 24.00 0.91 -25.04
CA ALA A 67 25.22 0.56 -24.31
C ALA A 67 24.96 -0.12 -22.96
N SER A 68 23.74 -0.06 -22.40
CA SER A 68 23.39 -0.77 -21.16
C SER A 68 23.28 -2.29 -21.34
N GLY A 69 23.05 -2.77 -22.56
CA GLY A 69 22.72 -4.18 -22.82
C GLY A 69 21.33 -4.61 -22.31
N ASN A 70 20.45 -3.66 -21.94
CA ASN A 70 19.09 -3.96 -21.47
C ASN A 70 18.27 -4.70 -22.56
N PRO A 71 17.83 -5.95 -22.32
CA PRO A 71 17.11 -6.75 -23.33
C PRO A 71 15.67 -6.28 -23.54
N ASP A 72 15.06 -5.58 -22.58
CA ASP A 72 13.68 -5.09 -22.71
C ASP A 72 13.57 -4.04 -23.83
N LEU A 73 14.68 -3.37 -24.19
CA LEU A 73 14.77 -2.46 -25.35
C LEU A 73 14.42 -3.14 -26.69
N ALA A 74 14.62 -4.45 -26.81
CA ALA A 74 14.29 -5.20 -28.03
C ALA A 74 12.76 -5.42 -28.20
N LYS A 75 11.99 -5.33 -27.12
CA LYS A 75 10.53 -5.51 -27.14
C LYS A 75 9.78 -4.28 -27.65
N GLY A 76 10.41 -3.10 -27.57
CA GLY A 76 9.83 -1.83 -27.96
C GLY A 76 9.27 -1.02 -26.79
N LYS A 77 8.87 0.23 -27.08
CA LYS A 77 8.54 1.27 -26.08
C LYS A 77 7.27 1.01 -25.27
N ASN A 78 6.44 0.06 -25.69
CA ASN A 78 5.08 -0.17 -25.18
C ASN A 78 4.94 -1.52 -24.47
N SER A 79 6.01 -2.31 -24.36
CA SER A 79 5.99 -3.61 -23.68
C SER A 79 6.21 -3.48 -22.18
N LYS A 80 5.62 -4.40 -21.40
CA LYS A 80 5.94 -4.61 -19.98
C LYS A 80 7.46 -4.83 -19.84
N ALA A 81 8.11 -4.02 -19.01
CA ALA A 81 9.46 -4.32 -18.54
C ALA A 81 9.44 -5.63 -17.72
N ILE A 82 10.48 -6.46 -17.83
CA ILE A 82 10.65 -7.68 -17.01
C ILE A 82 12.01 -7.74 -16.33
N THR A 83 13.00 -6.99 -16.82
CA THR A 83 14.39 -7.17 -16.43
C THR A 83 14.79 -6.14 -15.38
N THR A 84 14.24 -6.31 -14.16
CA THR A 84 14.35 -5.41 -12.99
C THR A 84 15.73 -4.78 -12.77
N LYS A 85 16.82 -5.52 -13.03
CA LYS A 85 18.22 -5.07 -12.95
C LYS A 85 18.50 -3.74 -13.68
N TYR A 86 17.76 -3.43 -14.75
CA TYR A 86 17.93 -2.21 -15.54
C TYR A 86 17.08 -1.03 -15.05
N TYR A 87 16.30 -1.21 -13.97
CA TYR A 87 15.42 -0.21 -13.37
C TYR A 87 15.63 -0.17 -11.83
N PRO A 88 16.84 0.22 -11.35
CA PRO A 88 17.25 0.03 -9.96
C PRO A 88 16.83 1.16 -8.99
N THR A 89 16.31 2.27 -9.52
CA THR A 89 15.98 3.49 -8.79
C THR A 89 14.56 3.46 -8.25
N TRP A 90 14.33 4.06 -7.08
CA TRP A 90 13.00 4.17 -6.45
C TRP A 90 12.38 5.58 -6.57
N PRO A 91 11.81 6.00 -7.72
CA PRO A 91 11.05 7.24 -7.80
C PRO A 91 9.65 7.07 -7.18
N GLY A 92 9.17 8.13 -6.55
CA GLY A 92 7.81 8.19 -5.99
C GLY A 92 7.20 9.58 -6.12
N ILE A 93 5.90 9.63 -6.45
CA ILE A 93 5.06 10.82 -6.33
C ILE A 93 3.92 10.51 -5.37
N TRP A 94 3.83 11.29 -4.31
CA TRP A 94 2.99 11.00 -3.15
C TRP A 94 2.51 12.29 -2.49
N MET A 95 1.55 12.14 -1.58
CA MET A 95 0.82 13.26 -0.98
C MET A 95 0.63 13.04 0.52
N MET A 96 0.95 14.04 1.34
CA MET A 96 0.82 13.94 2.80
C MET A 96 -0.09 15.05 3.38
N GLY A 97 -0.79 14.76 4.48
CA GLY A 97 -1.54 15.75 5.25
C GLY A 97 -0.62 16.85 5.82
N ASN A 98 -1.02 18.12 5.71
CA ASN A 98 -0.14 19.27 5.91
C ASN A 98 0.34 19.53 7.35
N LEU A 99 -0.19 18.77 8.33
CA LEU A 99 0.29 18.82 9.72
C LEU A 99 1.61 18.05 9.91
N GLY A 100 1.93 17.13 9.00
CA GLY A 100 3.20 16.41 8.96
C GLY A 100 4.08 16.92 7.82
N ARG A 101 5.39 16.88 8.06
CA ARG A 101 6.44 17.09 7.06
C ARG A 101 7.33 15.85 7.02
N ALA A 102 7.33 15.13 5.91
CA ALA A 102 8.24 14.00 5.72
C ALA A 102 9.71 14.44 5.92
N ILE A 103 10.57 13.46 6.23
CA ILE A 103 11.98 13.66 6.66
C ILE A 103 12.16 14.66 7.84
N PHE A 104 11.11 14.92 8.63
CA PHE A 104 11.18 15.72 9.86
C PHE A 104 10.34 15.09 10.99
N SER A 105 10.92 14.11 11.67
CA SER A 105 10.23 13.20 12.61
C SER A 105 9.46 13.89 13.74
N GLY A 106 9.91 15.06 14.21
CA GLY A 106 9.19 15.86 15.22
C GLY A 106 7.82 16.40 14.77
N SER A 107 7.51 16.33 13.47
CA SER A 107 6.19 16.65 12.89
C SER A 107 5.39 15.42 12.44
N THR A 108 6.03 14.27 12.22
CA THR A 108 5.36 13.03 11.76
C THR A 108 5.01 12.09 12.91
N ASN A 109 5.79 12.09 14.00
CA ASN A 109 5.56 11.24 15.18
C ASN A 109 4.15 11.49 15.76
N ARG A 110 3.36 10.40 15.86
CA ARG A 110 1.94 10.37 16.27
C ARG A 110 1.02 11.29 15.44
N MET A 111 1.47 11.73 14.27
CA MET A 111 0.72 12.57 13.34
C MET A 111 0.43 11.80 12.04
N TRP A 112 1.45 11.12 11.52
CA TRP A 112 1.37 10.17 10.42
C TRP A 112 1.23 8.74 10.97
N PRO A 113 0.49 7.83 10.30
CA PRO A 113 -0.36 8.05 9.12
C PRO A 113 -1.80 8.49 9.50
N PHE A 114 -2.02 9.04 10.70
CA PHE A 114 -3.35 9.19 11.29
C PHE A 114 -4.33 10.08 10.51
N SER A 115 -5.58 9.63 10.45
CA SER A 115 -6.73 10.35 9.89
C SER A 115 -7.99 10.27 10.78
N TYR A 116 -7.87 9.78 12.01
CA TYR A 116 -9.03 9.59 12.89
C TYR A 116 -9.61 10.90 13.41
N ASN A 117 -10.94 10.96 13.52
CA ASN A 117 -11.70 12.08 14.06
C ASN A 117 -12.92 11.57 14.87
N LYS A 118 -12.64 10.72 15.86
CA LYS A 118 -13.61 10.19 16.83
C LYS A 118 -12.94 9.92 18.18
N CYS A 119 -13.67 10.10 19.28
CA CYS A 119 -13.23 9.66 20.60
C CYS A 119 -13.89 8.32 20.94
N GLU A 120 -13.17 7.22 20.69
CA GLU A 120 -13.60 5.84 20.95
C GLU A 120 -12.46 5.10 21.69
N PRO A 121 -12.14 5.49 22.95
CA PRO A 121 -10.93 5.03 23.66
C PRO A 121 -10.88 3.52 23.93
N ASP A 122 -12.04 2.86 23.95
CA ASP A 122 -12.15 1.39 24.06
C ASP A 122 -11.74 0.65 22.77
N LEU A 123 -11.71 1.36 21.63
CA LEU A 123 -11.32 0.82 20.31
C LEU A 123 -9.92 1.30 19.87
N PHE A 124 -9.52 2.51 20.25
CA PHE A 124 -8.25 3.12 19.87
C PHE A 124 -7.70 4.00 21.00
N ASP A 125 -6.53 3.65 21.53
CA ASP A 125 -5.81 4.45 22.54
C ASP A 125 -5.56 5.88 22.01
N PRO A 126 -6.19 6.91 22.59
CA PRO A 126 -6.09 8.28 22.09
C PRO A 126 -4.67 8.84 22.12
N SER A 127 -3.79 8.32 22.97
CA SER A 127 -2.41 8.81 23.11
C SER A 127 -1.53 8.49 21.90
N ASN A 128 -1.94 7.55 21.04
CA ASN A 128 -1.23 7.22 19.81
C ASN A 128 -1.42 8.28 18.71
N GLN A 129 -2.44 9.13 18.78
CA GLN A 129 -2.66 10.23 17.85
C GLN A 129 -2.49 11.59 18.55
N ARG A 130 -1.47 12.36 18.15
CA ARG A 130 -1.02 13.61 18.78
C ARG A 130 -2.07 14.72 18.82
N ILE A 131 -3.00 14.72 17.87
CA ILE A 131 -4.20 15.57 17.90
C ILE A 131 -5.38 14.62 17.83
N SER A 132 -5.86 14.18 18.98
CA SER A 132 -6.97 13.23 19.11
C SER A 132 -8.30 13.95 19.25
N ALA A 133 -9.40 13.28 18.88
CA ALA A 133 -10.74 13.79 19.12
C ALA A 133 -11.21 13.59 20.57
N CYS A 134 -10.40 12.98 21.44
CA CYS A 134 -10.63 12.95 22.90
C CYS A 134 -9.98 14.12 23.65
N ASP A 135 -9.40 15.10 22.96
CA ASP A 135 -8.73 16.25 23.59
C ASP A 135 -9.67 17.46 23.62
N ASP A 136 -10.10 17.86 24.83
CA ASP A 136 -10.87 19.07 25.07
C ASP A 136 -10.03 20.36 24.95
N THR A 137 -8.71 20.26 25.06
CA THR A 137 -7.78 21.41 25.16
C THR A 137 -6.50 21.24 24.32
N PRO A 138 -6.57 20.92 23.01
CA PRO A 138 -5.39 20.62 22.18
C PRO A 138 -4.46 21.83 21.93
N GLY A 139 -4.88 23.04 22.34
CA GLY A 139 -4.08 24.27 22.25
C GLY A 139 -3.81 24.72 20.81
N TYR A 140 -2.84 25.62 20.65
CA TYR A 140 -2.26 26.02 19.34
C TYR A 140 -3.25 26.43 18.22
N GLY A 141 -4.47 26.85 18.57
CA GLY A 141 -5.53 27.18 17.60
C GLY A 141 -6.23 25.96 16.97
N LEU A 142 -6.07 24.77 17.56
CA LEU A 142 -6.81 23.57 17.21
C LEU A 142 -8.20 23.57 17.89
N ASN A 143 -9.17 22.92 17.25
CA ASN A 143 -10.52 22.79 17.82
C ASN A 143 -10.57 21.67 18.87
N PRO A 144 -11.19 21.87 20.04
CA PRO A 144 -11.56 20.79 20.95
C PRO A 144 -12.30 19.66 20.25
N ASN A 145 -12.09 18.42 20.71
CA ASN A 145 -12.73 17.21 20.20
C ASN A 145 -12.60 16.98 18.68
N GLN A 146 -11.58 17.56 18.03
CA GLN A 146 -11.29 17.35 16.61
C GLN A 146 -9.98 16.58 16.41
N GLY A 147 -10.09 15.30 16.06
CA GLY A 147 -8.97 14.45 15.71
C GLY A 147 -8.39 14.84 14.35
N ARG A 148 -7.07 14.99 14.30
CA ARG A 148 -6.31 15.42 13.11
C ARG A 148 -4.99 14.67 13.00
N GLY A 149 -4.51 14.54 11.77
CA GLY A 149 -3.22 13.93 11.49
C GLY A 149 -2.69 14.25 10.09
N ALA A 150 -1.72 13.46 9.65
CA ALA A 150 -1.01 13.57 8.39
C ALA A 150 -1.00 12.22 7.66
N PRO A 151 -2.15 11.76 7.13
CA PRO A 151 -2.21 10.56 6.31
C PRO A 151 -1.48 10.77 4.98
N GLU A 152 -1.08 9.68 4.36
CA GLU A 152 -0.25 9.66 3.16
C GLU A 152 -0.91 8.84 2.04
N ILE A 153 -0.81 9.34 0.81
CA ILE A 153 -1.37 8.73 -0.40
C ILE A 153 -0.29 8.70 -1.46
N ASP A 154 0.11 7.50 -1.85
CA ASP A 154 1.10 7.28 -2.90
C ASP A 154 0.39 7.29 -4.26
N VAL A 155 0.61 8.35 -5.05
CA VAL A 155 0.01 8.50 -6.38
C VAL A 155 0.63 7.51 -7.36
N PHE A 156 1.96 7.35 -7.28
CA PHE A 156 2.66 6.15 -7.76
C PHE A 156 4.03 6.01 -7.11
N VAL A 157 4.48 4.77 -6.97
CA VAL A 157 5.73 4.35 -6.33
C VAL A 157 6.32 3.19 -7.15
N PHE A 158 7.64 3.21 -7.41
CA PHE A 158 8.36 2.20 -8.22
C PHE A 158 9.53 1.61 -7.44
N GLN A 159 9.29 0.60 -6.60
CA GLN A 159 10.31 0.02 -5.72
C GLN A 159 11.38 -0.80 -6.48
N PHE A 160 12.59 -0.90 -5.92
CA PHE A 160 13.56 -1.95 -6.25
C PHE A 160 14.00 -2.71 -5.00
N PHE A 161 14.11 -4.04 -5.08
CA PHE A 161 14.60 -4.89 -3.99
C PHE A 161 16.13 -4.83 -3.87
N ILE A 162 16.64 -4.48 -2.69
CA ILE A 162 18.00 -4.85 -2.29
C ILE A 162 17.90 -5.93 -1.22
N VAL A 163 18.31 -7.15 -1.54
CA VAL A 163 18.43 -8.23 -0.55
C VAL A 163 19.69 -7.97 0.29
N VAL A 164 19.55 -7.14 1.32
CA VAL A 164 20.52 -7.09 2.42
C VAL A 164 20.13 -8.18 3.42
N GLN A 165 21.00 -9.18 3.60
CA GLN A 165 20.72 -10.34 4.43
C GLN A 165 20.81 -10.00 5.93
N LYS A 166 19.76 -9.37 6.48
CA LYS A 166 19.55 -9.18 7.92
C LYS A 166 18.08 -9.38 8.32
N PRO A 167 17.79 -9.93 9.51
CA PRO A 167 16.43 -10.25 9.95
C PRO A 167 15.77 -9.07 10.70
N GLU A 168 15.45 -7.99 9.98
CA GLU A 168 14.69 -6.85 10.49
C GLU A 168 13.66 -6.39 9.45
N ILE A 169 12.64 -5.63 9.89
CA ILE A 169 11.37 -5.48 9.15
C ILE A 169 11.51 -4.46 8.01
N ASP A 170 11.82 -4.94 6.81
CA ASP A 170 11.63 -4.20 5.55
C ASP A 170 10.29 -4.56 4.89
N VAL A 171 9.51 -3.54 4.52
CA VAL A 171 8.16 -3.69 3.95
C VAL A 171 8.22 -4.04 2.46
N LEU A 172 7.58 -5.14 2.04
CA LEU A 172 7.62 -5.63 0.66
C LEU A 172 6.65 -4.86 -0.27
N GLU A 173 7.10 -3.77 -0.89
CA GLU A 173 6.31 -3.01 -1.88
C GLU A 173 6.91 -3.01 -3.32
N GLY A 174 7.39 -4.17 -3.79
CA GLY A 174 7.55 -4.44 -5.22
C GLY A 174 8.96 -4.38 -5.81
N GLY A 175 9.05 -4.56 -7.13
CA GLY A 175 10.28 -4.48 -7.91
C GLY A 175 10.09 -3.64 -9.17
N GLY A 176 11.19 -3.20 -9.80
CA GLY A 176 11.22 -2.12 -10.83
C GLY A 176 10.52 -2.40 -12.16
N THR A 177 9.65 -3.41 -12.21
CA THR A 177 8.73 -3.76 -13.29
C THR A 177 7.26 -3.50 -12.93
N LEU A 178 7.00 -3.06 -11.70
CA LEU A 178 5.68 -2.80 -11.13
C LEU A 178 5.51 -1.31 -10.77
N VAL A 179 4.25 -0.90 -10.68
CA VAL A 179 3.82 0.40 -10.12
C VAL A 179 2.94 0.10 -8.93
N SER A 180 3.32 0.54 -7.73
CA SER A 180 2.41 0.56 -6.58
C SER A 180 1.74 1.93 -6.44
N SER A 181 0.52 1.91 -5.91
CA SER A 181 -0.16 3.07 -5.34
C SER A 181 -0.75 2.58 -4.02
N SER A 182 -0.56 3.36 -2.96
CA SER A 182 -0.79 2.96 -1.57
C SER A 182 -1.61 4.03 -0.84
N LEU A 183 -2.31 3.61 0.20
CA LEU A 183 -3.10 4.48 1.06
C LEU A 183 -2.69 4.22 2.53
N GLN A 184 -1.77 5.05 3.02
CA GLN A 184 -1.24 4.95 4.36
C GLN A 184 -2.11 5.80 5.30
N ILE A 185 -3.06 5.14 5.97
CA ILE A 185 -4.04 5.75 6.87
C ILE A 185 -4.05 5.06 8.25
N GLY A 186 -4.16 5.87 9.30
CA GLY A 186 -4.27 5.42 10.69
C GLY A 186 -5.64 5.78 11.32
N PRO A 187 -6.28 4.88 12.09
CA PRO A 187 -5.86 3.51 12.41
C PRO A 187 -5.94 2.58 11.19
N GLY A 188 -5.08 1.55 11.17
CA GLY A 188 -5.07 0.55 10.11
C GLY A 188 -6.28 -0.39 10.15
N MET A 189 -6.47 -1.19 9.10
CA MET A 189 -7.57 -2.16 9.02
C MET A 189 -7.44 -3.22 10.15
N PRO A 190 -8.50 -3.50 10.96
CA PRO A 190 -8.46 -4.53 11.99
C PRO A 190 -8.37 -5.95 11.41
N ASP A 191 -7.76 -6.90 12.15
CA ASP A 191 -7.53 -8.29 11.72
C ASP A 191 -8.75 -8.98 11.12
N ASP A 192 -9.91 -8.86 11.77
CA ASP A 192 -11.21 -9.38 11.35
C ASP A 192 -11.57 -9.03 9.87
N TYR A 193 -11.08 -7.90 9.36
CA TYR A 193 -11.32 -7.42 7.98
C TYR A 193 -10.20 -7.73 6.97
N ARG A 194 -9.05 -8.26 7.41
CA ARG A 194 -7.88 -8.58 6.57
C ARG A 194 -8.09 -9.85 5.72
N ILE A 195 -7.02 -10.34 5.10
CA ILE A 195 -6.94 -11.72 4.59
C ILE A 195 -6.86 -12.73 5.73
N VAL A 196 -7.15 -14.00 5.44
CA VAL A 196 -6.97 -15.08 6.41
C VAL A 196 -5.46 -15.34 6.61
N PRO A 197 -4.95 -15.40 7.86
CA PRO A 197 -3.52 -15.58 8.10
C PRO A 197 -3.03 -16.95 7.61
N VAL A 198 -1.85 -16.97 6.99
CA VAL A 198 -1.19 -18.18 6.50
C VAL A 198 -1.02 -19.21 7.62
N ASN A 199 -1.50 -20.43 7.39
CA ASN A 199 -1.28 -21.55 8.31
C ASN A 199 -0.02 -22.33 7.91
N TYR A 200 1.11 -22.03 8.54
CA TYR A 200 2.40 -22.68 8.28
C TYR A 200 2.39 -24.22 8.43
N THR A 201 1.37 -24.84 9.05
CA THR A 201 1.26 -26.31 9.12
C THR A 201 0.84 -26.96 7.78
N THR A 202 0.45 -26.19 6.77
CA THR A 202 0.17 -26.69 5.40
C THR A 202 1.43 -26.94 4.58
N GLY A 203 2.58 -26.42 5.02
CA GLY A 203 3.78 -26.26 4.19
C GLY A 203 3.92 -24.87 3.56
N ASP A 204 2.96 -23.97 3.78
CA ASP A 204 3.06 -22.58 3.33
C ASP A 204 4.22 -21.81 3.98
N TYR A 205 4.76 -20.84 3.25
CA TYR A 205 5.82 -19.92 3.68
C TYR A 205 5.35 -18.48 3.52
N TYR A 206 5.81 -17.54 4.36
CA TYR A 206 5.22 -16.19 4.47
C TYR A 206 5.13 -15.43 3.14
N ALA A 207 6.04 -15.70 2.18
CA ALA A 207 6.04 -15.04 0.89
C ALA A 207 5.00 -15.56 -0.12
N CYS A 208 4.26 -16.64 0.19
CA CYS A 208 3.25 -17.21 -0.72
C CYS A 208 2.09 -16.22 -1.02
N ILE A 209 1.81 -15.31 -0.10
CA ILE A 209 0.76 -14.27 -0.23
C ILE A 209 1.06 -13.38 -1.43
N TYR A 210 2.28 -12.86 -1.53
CA TYR A 210 2.72 -11.97 -2.62
C TYR A 210 2.78 -12.65 -4.00
N ALA A 211 2.76 -13.99 -4.03
CA ALA A 211 2.66 -14.78 -5.26
C ALA A 211 1.23 -15.27 -5.55
N GLY A 212 0.30 -15.15 -4.59
CA GLY A 212 -1.04 -15.74 -4.67
C GLY A 212 -1.06 -17.27 -4.71
N THR A 213 -0.04 -17.94 -4.15
CA THR A 213 0.21 -19.39 -4.26
C THR A 213 0.04 -20.18 -2.96
N CYS A 214 -0.40 -19.56 -1.86
CA CYS A 214 -0.63 -20.26 -0.60
C CYS A 214 -1.68 -21.38 -0.75
N MET A 215 -1.42 -22.51 -0.08
CA MET A 215 -2.36 -23.62 0.08
C MET A 215 -3.46 -23.30 1.11
N THR A 216 -3.15 -22.45 2.09
CA THR A 216 -4.11 -21.96 3.11
C THR A 216 -5.32 -21.29 2.42
N PRO A 217 -6.56 -21.78 2.64
CA PRO A 217 -7.76 -21.13 2.12
C PRO A 217 -7.86 -19.68 2.57
N GLY A 218 -8.12 -18.76 1.64
CA GLY A 218 -8.32 -17.34 1.96
C GLY A 218 -7.05 -16.50 2.17
N ALA A 219 -5.85 -17.10 2.17
CA ALA A 219 -4.61 -16.37 2.42
C ALA A 219 -4.05 -15.61 1.19
N ASN A 220 -4.53 -15.92 -0.01
CA ASN A 220 -4.02 -15.31 -1.26
C ASN A 220 -4.69 -13.98 -1.60
N TYR A 221 -6.01 -13.92 -1.52
CA TYR A 221 -6.81 -12.75 -1.91
C TYR A 221 -7.99 -12.57 -0.95
N VAL A 222 -8.40 -11.31 -0.78
CA VAL A 222 -9.56 -10.94 0.05
C VAL A 222 -10.85 -11.49 -0.56
N ASP A 223 -11.72 -12.06 0.29
CA ASP A 223 -13.03 -12.63 -0.09
C ASP A 223 -12.99 -13.75 -1.17
N VAL A 224 -11.82 -14.40 -1.34
CA VAL A 224 -11.57 -15.56 -2.23
C VAL A 224 -10.90 -16.72 -1.44
N PRO A 225 -11.49 -17.92 -1.34
CA PRO A 225 -12.77 -18.34 -1.91
C PRO A 225 -13.97 -17.68 -1.20
N THR A 226 -14.98 -17.27 -1.97
CA THR A 226 -16.13 -16.52 -1.47
C THR A 226 -16.94 -17.31 -0.44
N ALA A 227 -17.09 -18.62 -0.67
CA ALA A 227 -17.79 -19.51 0.28
C ALA A 227 -17.05 -19.69 1.60
N TYR A 228 -15.71 -19.64 1.58
CA TYR A 228 -14.87 -19.77 2.77
C TYR A 228 -14.96 -18.51 3.65
N TYR A 229 -14.74 -17.33 3.08
CA TYR A 229 -14.90 -16.06 3.82
C TYR A 229 -16.32 -15.88 4.39
N LYS A 230 -17.35 -16.28 3.63
CA LYS A 230 -18.75 -16.28 4.11
C LYS A 230 -18.96 -17.24 5.30
N LYS A 231 -18.22 -18.34 5.39
CA LYS A 231 -18.28 -19.30 6.51
C LYS A 231 -17.50 -18.80 7.73
N GLU A 232 -16.25 -18.38 7.56
CA GLU A 232 -15.37 -18.09 8.70
C GLU A 232 -15.65 -16.73 9.38
N ARG A 233 -16.10 -15.71 8.63
CA ARG A 233 -16.45 -14.39 9.21
C ARG A 233 -17.84 -13.87 8.87
N GLY A 234 -18.39 -14.21 7.71
CA GLY A 234 -19.77 -13.83 7.33
C GLY A 234 -19.98 -12.40 6.84
N TYR A 235 -18.93 -11.57 6.78
CA TYR A 235 -18.93 -10.22 6.21
C TYR A 235 -17.75 -10.03 5.24
N LYS A 236 -17.80 -8.94 4.46
CA LYS A 236 -16.76 -8.55 3.48
C LYS A 236 -15.66 -7.68 4.11
N SER A 237 -14.54 -7.52 3.42
CA SER A 237 -13.48 -6.56 3.80
C SER A 237 -13.88 -5.09 3.56
N TRP A 238 -13.11 -4.16 4.12
CA TRP A 238 -13.36 -2.71 4.04
C TRP A 238 -13.18 -2.13 2.63
N TYR A 239 -12.23 -2.66 1.85
CA TYR A 239 -12.05 -2.26 0.45
C TYR A 239 -13.24 -2.74 -0.40
N GLN A 240 -14.05 -1.78 -0.87
CA GLN A 240 -15.21 -2.00 -1.74
C GLN A 240 -15.28 -0.85 -2.76
N GLY A 241 -15.64 -1.15 -4.00
CA GLY A 241 -15.88 -0.13 -5.03
C GLY A 241 -14.63 0.60 -5.53
N LEU A 242 -13.44 0.05 -5.30
CA LEU A 242 -12.20 0.57 -5.89
C LEU A 242 -12.25 0.42 -7.42
N ARG A 243 -11.78 1.45 -8.14
CA ARG A 243 -11.87 1.54 -9.60
C ARG A 243 -10.52 1.30 -10.25
N TYR A 244 -10.45 0.27 -11.07
CA TYR A 244 -9.27 -0.14 -11.82
C TYR A 244 -9.55 -0.02 -13.32
N ALA A 245 -8.55 0.38 -14.11
CA ALA A 245 -8.65 0.51 -15.56
C ALA A 245 -7.33 0.12 -16.23
N ALA A 246 -7.41 -0.34 -17.48
CA ALA A 246 -6.25 -0.80 -18.23
C ALA A 246 -5.43 0.38 -18.80
N ASN A 247 -4.11 0.29 -18.71
CA ASN A 247 -3.19 1.18 -19.42
C ASN A 247 -3.10 0.75 -20.89
N ASN A 248 -3.99 1.32 -21.71
CA ASN A 248 -4.11 1.05 -23.14
C ASN A 248 -2.94 1.54 -24.01
N TYR A 249 -1.91 2.16 -23.43
CA TYR A 249 -0.66 2.42 -24.16
C TYR A 249 0.24 1.18 -24.23
N CYS A 250 0.04 0.18 -23.37
CA CYS A 250 0.78 -1.07 -23.46
C CYS A 250 0.42 -1.88 -24.72
N THR A 251 1.37 -2.64 -25.25
CA THR A 251 1.14 -3.66 -26.28
C THR A 251 0.09 -4.67 -25.77
N PRO A 252 -1.01 -4.92 -26.49
CA PRO A 252 -2.00 -5.92 -26.11
C PRO A 252 -1.45 -7.35 -26.11
N ASP A 253 -1.97 -8.15 -25.20
CA ASP A 253 -1.75 -9.59 -25.06
C ASP A 253 -3.12 -10.31 -25.11
N PRO A 254 -3.36 -11.24 -26.05
CA PRO A 254 -4.64 -11.95 -26.17
C PRO A 254 -5.03 -12.74 -24.91
N ASP A 255 -4.06 -13.26 -24.16
CA ASP A 255 -4.31 -14.16 -23.02
C ASP A 255 -4.70 -13.40 -21.74
N GLU A 256 -4.40 -12.10 -21.71
CA GLU A 256 -4.80 -11.13 -20.67
C GLU A 256 -6.21 -10.54 -20.93
N LYS A 257 -6.85 -10.86 -22.06
CA LYS A 257 -8.09 -10.20 -22.52
C LYS A 257 -9.35 -10.81 -21.89
N GLN A 258 -9.91 -10.09 -20.93
CA GLN A 258 -11.12 -10.49 -20.22
C GLN A 258 -12.42 -10.16 -20.95
N ARG A 259 -13.51 -10.82 -20.50
CA ARG A 259 -14.90 -10.50 -20.90
C ARG A 259 -15.76 -10.25 -19.66
N TYR A 260 -16.39 -9.08 -19.58
CA TYR A 260 -17.26 -8.70 -18.44
C TYR A 260 -18.33 -9.75 -18.10
N LYS A 261 -18.92 -10.41 -19.11
CA LYS A 261 -19.91 -11.48 -18.92
C LYS A 261 -19.34 -12.73 -18.22
N THR A 262 -18.08 -13.08 -18.45
CA THR A 262 -17.41 -14.22 -17.78
C THR A 262 -17.16 -13.88 -16.31
N ILE A 263 -16.51 -12.75 -16.04
CA ILE A 263 -16.14 -12.34 -14.68
C ILE A 263 -17.39 -12.10 -13.82
N THR A 264 -18.42 -11.45 -14.35
CA THR A 264 -19.68 -11.25 -13.60
C THR A 264 -20.53 -12.51 -13.47
N ALA A 265 -20.28 -13.58 -14.25
CA ALA A 265 -20.84 -14.88 -13.97
C ALA A 265 -20.11 -15.54 -12.79
N SER A 266 -18.77 -15.59 -12.83
CA SER A 266 -17.91 -16.12 -11.74
C SER A 266 -18.22 -15.47 -10.39
N LEU A 267 -18.28 -14.14 -10.32
CA LEU A 267 -18.59 -13.41 -9.09
C LEU A 267 -20.03 -13.62 -8.59
N LYS A 268 -20.98 -13.96 -9.47
CA LYS A 268 -22.37 -14.29 -9.09
C LYS A 268 -22.52 -15.73 -8.59
N THR A 269 -21.77 -16.67 -9.14
CA THR A 269 -21.69 -18.04 -8.59
C THR A 269 -20.88 -18.09 -7.29
N GLY A 270 -20.00 -17.11 -7.08
CA GLY A 270 -19.01 -17.10 -6.01
C GLY A 270 -17.76 -17.87 -6.43
N ILE A 271 -16.59 -17.37 -6.06
CA ILE A 271 -15.32 -17.98 -6.45
C ILE A 271 -15.01 -19.15 -5.52
N THR A 272 -14.77 -20.32 -6.11
CA THR A 272 -14.43 -21.57 -5.41
C THR A 272 -12.92 -21.83 -5.37
N ASN A 273 -12.16 -21.30 -6.33
CA ASN A 273 -10.70 -21.35 -6.39
C ASN A 273 -10.06 -20.61 -5.19
N ASN A 274 -8.90 -21.07 -4.73
CA ASN A 274 -8.11 -20.37 -3.70
C ASN A 274 -7.21 -19.26 -4.26
N SER A 275 -7.22 -19.05 -5.58
CA SER A 275 -6.41 -18.05 -6.28
C SER A 275 -7.18 -17.47 -7.46
N CYS A 276 -6.85 -16.23 -7.83
CA CYS A 276 -7.42 -15.56 -8.99
C CYS A 276 -6.74 -15.98 -10.30
N SER A 277 -7.50 -15.92 -11.39
CA SER A 277 -7.03 -16.06 -12.78
C SER A 277 -7.86 -15.14 -13.69
N SER A 278 -7.40 -14.97 -14.94
CA SER A 278 -8.02 -14.08 -15.94
C SER A 278 -9.46 -14.42 -16.33
N ASP A 279 -9.94 -15.64 -16.07
CA ASP A 279 -11.36 -16.04 -16.26
C ASP A 279 -12.19 -16.02 -14.96
N VAL A 280 -11.54 -16.00 -13.79
CA VAL A 280 -12.20 -16.19 -12.48
C VAL A 280 -12.41 -14.88 -11.72
N CYS A 281 -11.43 -13.96 -11.76
CA CYS A 281 -11.46 -12.69 -11.04
C CYS A 281 -11.42 -11.49 -12.00
N PRO A 282 -11.80 -10.27 -11.56
CA PRO A 282 -11.44 -9.02 -12.24
C PRO A 282 -9.92 -8.95 -12.47
N ALA A 283 -9.48 -8.24 -13.50
CA ALA A 283 -8.05 -8.16 -13.88
C ALA A 283 -7.16 -7.46 -12.84
N SER A 284 -7.74 -6.81 -11.82
CA SER A 284 -7.02 -6.30 -10.65
C SER A 284 -6.90 -7.32 -9.51
N ASN A 285 -7.50 -8.50 -9.62
CA ASN A 285 -7.75 -9.46 -8.54
C ASN A 285 -8.61 -8.95 -7.36
N ASP A 286 -9.10 -7.70 -7.40
CA ASP A 286 -10.07 -7.19 -6.41
C ASP A 286 -11.50 -7.61 -6.77
N VAL A 287 -11.99 -8.67 -6.11
CA VAL A 287 -13.37 -9.18 -6.25
C VAL A 287 -14.44 -8.27 -5.64
N ASN A 288 -14.03 -7.23 -4.92
CA ASN A 288 -14.88 -6.19 -4.33
C ASN A 288 -14.81 -4.86 -5.11
N GLY A 289 -14.02 -4.79 -6.18
CA GLY A 289 -13.87 -3.62 -7.03
C GLY A 289 -15.19 -3.21 -7.70
N ASP A 290 -15.27 -1.95 -8.11
CA ASP A 290 -16.36 -1.47 -8.95
C ASP A 290 -16.23 -2.10 -10.35
N LEU A 291 -17.32 -2.64 -10.88
CA LEU A 291 -17.42 -3.23 -12.23
C LEU A 291 -18.46 -2.51 -13.11
N SER A 292 -18.90 -1.30 -12.71
CA SER A 292 -19.79 -0.47 -13.50
C SER A 292 -19.14 0.04 -14.80
N LEU A 293 -19.93 0.66 -15.67
CA LEU A 293 -19.44 1.25 -16.91
C LEU A 293 -18.54 2.47 -16.63
N ILE A 294 -17.42 2.54 -17.32
CA ILE A 294 -16.57 3.74 -17.40
C ILE A 294 -17.40 4.85 -18.03
N ASP A 295 -17.41 6.03 -17.40
CA ASP A 295 -18.27 7.18 -17.74
C ASP A 295 -19.78 6.87 -17.89
N GLY A 296 -20.27 5.71 -17.43
CA GLY A 296 -21.64 5.26 -17.63
C GLY A 296 -22.02 4.94 -19.09
N LYS A 297 -21.05 4.77 -20.01
CA LYS A 297 -21.31 4.68 -21.46
C LYS A 297 -20.37 3.71 -22.19
N GLY A 298 -20.83 3.16 -23.32
CA GLY A 298 -20.05 2.22 -24.15
C GLY A 298 -19.93 0.83 -23.52
N GLU A 299 -18.84 0.12 -23.85
CA GLU A 299 -18.58 -1.28 -23.41
C GLU A 299 -17.42 -1.39 -22.39
N GLY A 300 -16.81 -0.27 -22.00
CA GLY A 300 -15.71 -0.24 -21.04
C GLY A 300 -16.23 -0.39 -19.61
N HIS A 301 -15.74 -1.40 -18.89
CA HIS A 301 -16.06 -1.63 -17.48
C HIS A 301 -14.82 -1.43 -16.61
N TRP A 302 -15.00 -0.85 -15.43
CA TRP A 302 -13.99 -0.88 -14.37
C TRP A 302 -13.68 -2.35 -13.99
N GLY A 303 -12.46 -2.64 -13.54
CA GLY A 303 -12.01 -3.99 -13.15
C GLY A 303 -11.84 -5.02 -14.27
N ILE A 304 -12.25 -4.73 -15.51
CA ILE A 304 -12.16 -5.67 -16.65
C ILE A 304 -11.07 -5.26 -17.65
N ASN A 305 -10.19 -6.19 -18.02
CA ASN A 305 -9.19 -5.97 -19.08
C ASN A 305 -9.72 -6.30 -20.49
N SER A 306 -10.70 -5.52 -20.97
CA SER A 306 -11.33 -5.75 -22.29
C SER A 306 -10.36 -5.68 -23.48
N ASN A 307 -9.16 -5.13 -23.29
CA ASN A 307 -8.16 -4.94 -24.35
C ASN A 307 -6.93 -5.86 -24.23
N GLY A 308 -6.76 -6.59 -23.12
CA GLY A 308 -5.56 -7.40 -22.88
C GLY A 308 -4.29 -6.57 -22.66
N THR A 309 -4.41 -5.32 -22.23
CA THR A 309 -3.26 -4.41 -22.03
C THR A 309 -2.77 -4.46 -20.58
N CYS A 310 -1.81 -3.61 -20.17
CA CYS A 310 -1.33 -3.62 -18.78
C CYS A 310 -2.45 -3.24 -17.81
N TYR A 311 -2.57 -3.99 -16.71
CA TYR A 311 -3.60 -3.77 -15.69
C TYR A 311 -2.98 -3.58 -14.29
N PRO A 312 -3.49 -2.66 -13.46
CA PRO A 312 -3.05 -2.54 -12.06
C PRO A 312 -3.64 -3.67 -11.21
N LEU A 313 -2.78 -4.34 -10.44
CA LEU A 313 -3.19 -5.36 -9.46
C LEU A 313 -3.43 -4.74 -8.09
N PHE A 314 -4.43 -5.26 -7.37
CA PHE A 314 -4.70 -4.95 -5.98
C PHE A 314 -3.74 -5.72 -5.07
N ASN A 315 -2.95 -5.00 -4.28
CA ASN A 315 -2.15 -5.59 -3.20
C ASN A 315 -2.98 -5.60 -1.90
N VAL A 316 -3.01 -6.73 -1.21
CA VAL A 316 -3.79 -6.89 0.03
C VAL A 316 -3.00 -6.36 1.23
N TYR A 317 -3.64 -5.55 2.08
CA TYR A 317 -2.98 -5.03 3.29
C TYR A 317 -2.79 -6.16 4.32
N THR A 318 -1.55 -6.61 4.46
CA THR A 318 -1.10 -7.68 5.37
C THR A 318 -0.64 -7.18 6.75
N ASP A 319 -0.69 -5.87 6.98
CA ASP A 319 -0.08 -5.13 8.09
C ASP A 319 1.47 -5.07 8.05
N SER A 320 2.01 -4.00 8.62
CA SER A 320 3.44 -3.71 8.71
C SER A 320 3.71 -2.83 9.93
N TYR A 321 4.09 -3.46 11.05
CA TYR A 321 4.39 -2.74 12.28
C TYR A 321 5.74 -2.00 12.16
N LEU A 322 5.67 -0.67 11.98
CA LEU A 322 6.82 0.21 12.01
C LEU A 322 7.20 0.54 13.45
N CYS A 323 8.35 0.04 13.89
CA CYS A 323 8.92 0.32 15.21
C CYS A 323 9.35 1.80 15.34
N ASP A 324 8.51 2.64 15.93
CA ASP A 324 8.87 4.02 16.28
C ASP A 324 9.79 4.04 17.53
N PRO A 325 10.75 4.99 17.66
CA PRO A 325 11.58 5.13 18.86
C PRO A 325 10.82 5.36 20.18
N THR A 326 9.52 5.66 20.15
CA THR A 326 8.65 5.76 21.33
C THR A 326 7.90 4.46 21.68
N THR A 327 8.01 3.40 20.86
CA THR A 327 7.54 2.05 21.20
C THR A 327 8.40 1.48 22.34
N ARG A 328 7.75 1.11 23.46
CA ARG A 328 8.43 0.66 24.71
C ARG A 328 8.29 -0.84 24.99
N THR A 329 7.66 -1.61 24.12
CA THR A 329 7.44 -3.06 24.28
C THR A 329 8.74 -3.84 24.05
N ARG A 330 9.40 -4.25 25.14
CA ARG A 330 10.69 -4.97 25.12
C ARG A 330 10.65 -6.37 24.47
N ASN A 331 9.46 -6.94 24.27
CA ASN A 331 9.25 -8.21 23.58
C ASN A 331 8.17 -7.97 22.52
N VAL A 332 8.49 -8.14 21.24
CA VAL A 332 7.51 -8.16 20.14
C VAL A 332 7.50 -9.56 19.49
N PRO A 333 6.78 -10.53 20.07
CA PRO A 333 6.17 -11.57 19.25
C PRO A 333 5.02 -10.95 18.44
N LEU A 334 4.79 -11.45 17.23
CA LEU A 334 3.66 -11.03 16.38
C LEU A 334 2.32 -11.41 17.05
N ARG A 335 1.72 -10.48 17.81
CA ARG A 335 0.30 -10.35 18.25
C ARG A 335 0.18 -9.36 19.41
N GLU A 336 -0.28 -8.13 19.17
CA GLU A 336 -0.94 -7.35 20.23
C GLU A 336 -2.44 -7.61 20.22
N THR A 337 -2.84 -8.67 20.90
CA THR A 337 -4.25 -9.03 21.10
C THR A 337 -4.98 -7.99 21.96
N LYS A 338 -5.98 -7.31 21.39
CA LYS A 338 -7.11 -6.77 22.17
C LYS A 338 -8.47 -6.80 21.48
N LEU A 339 -8.72 -7.85 20.69
CA LEU A 339 -10.05 -8.26 20.24
C LEU A 339 -10.86 -8.84 21.42
N GLN A 340 -11.25 -7.99 22.37
CA GLN A 340 -11.99 -8.38 23.56
C GLN A 340 -13.49 -8.53 23.26
N ARG A 341 -13.87 -9.63 22.57
CA ARG A 341 -15.27 -9.97 22.34
C ARG A 341 -15.99 -10.21 23.68
N PRO A 342 -17.22 -9.73 23.87
CA PRO A 342 -17.93 -9.88 25.14
C PRO A 342 -18.50 -11.30 25.30
N SER A 343 -18.23 -11.92 26.45
CA SER A 343 -18.91 -13.13 26.91
C SER A 343 -19.60 -12.87 28.24
N ARG A 344 -20.90 -13.18 28.31
CA ARG A 344 -21.66 -13.38 29.55
C ARG A 344 -20.97 -14.51 30.37
N THR A 345 -21.15 -14.67 31.68
CA THR A 345 -22.39 -14.50 32.47
C THR A 345 -22.05 -14.49 33.98
N GLN A 346 -22.98 -13.94 34.79
CA GLN A 346 -22.97 -13.81 36.26
C GLN A 346 -22.02 -12.73 36.79
#